data_AF-A0A3D1RYE8-F1
#
_entry.id   AF-A0A3D1RYE8-F1
#
_cell.length_a   1.000
_cell.length_b   1.000
_cell.length_c   1.000
_cell.angle_alpha   90.00
_cell.angle_beta   90.00
_cell.angle_gamma   90.00
#
_symmetry.space_group_name_H-M   'P 1'
#
loop_
_entity.id
_entity.type
_entity.pdbx_description
1 polymer ?
#
loop_
_entity_poly.entity_id
_entity_poly.type
_entity_poly.pdbx_seq_one_letter_code
_entity_poly.pdbx_strand_id
1 'polypeptide(L)'
;ITRKQLNEYLRDSGLFFPIDPGADASIGGMTACRASGTNAVRYGTMRENVLALTVVLADGRIIRTSRRSRKSAAGYDLTRLFVGSEGTLGVITEITLRLYGIPEAITSAVCTFPDVESAVNTVIMTIQYGIPVARIELVDETQMEAINNYSKTDFEVAPTLFLEFHGTEAYAVEQAESLAEIAAEFGGGDFKWTANAEERNRLWQARHDVAYACKAMRPQAQIWATDVCVPISRLAECITETQADIKASRLLAPIAGHVGDGNFHLCLIVDHDDTDEQARAEALHERMVMRALAMGGTCTGEHGIGYGKIDFLVAEHGEAVSVMRTLKLALDPGNIMNPGKILRV
;
A
#
# COMPACT_ATOMS: atom_id res chain seq x y z
N ILE A 1 -16.85 12.05 4.19
CA ILE A 1 -15.59 12.80 3.95
C ILE A 1 -14.62 11.84 3.26
N THR A 2 -14.31 12.11 1.99
CA THR A 2 -13.23 11.42 1.27
C THR A 2 -11.89 12.08 1.55
N ARG A 3 -10.81 11.38 1.20
CA ARG A 3 -9.45 11.90 1.32
C ARG A 3 -9.25 13.20 0.54
N LYS A 4 -9.67 13.25 -0.72
CA LYS A 4 -9.53 14.46 -1.55
C LYS A 4 -10.34 15.62 -0.96
N GLN A 5 -11.57 15.37 -0.51
CA GLN A 5 -12.39 16.38 0.19
C GLN A 5 -11.71 16.93 1.44
N LEU A 6 -11.05 16.06 2.23
CA LEU A 6 -10.32 16.50 3.42
C LEU A 6 -9.14 17.40 3.05
N ASN A 7 -8.31 17.02 2.08
CA ASN A 7 -7.17 17.82 1.66
C ASN A 7 -7.58 19.13 0.97
N GLU A 8 -8.69 19.14 0.24
CA GLU A 8 -9.28 20.38 -0.28
C GLU A 8 -9.68 21.33 0.84
N TYR A 9 -10.35 20.82 1.88
CA TYR A 9 -10.71 21.61 3.06
C TYR A 9 -9.48 22.15 3.82
N LEU A 10 -8.38 21.40 3.84
CA LEU A 10 -7.14 21.78 4.55
C LEU A 10 -6.24 22.74 3.76
N ARG A 11 -6.51 22.99 2.48
CA ARG A 11 -5.61 23.69 1.55
C ARG A 11 -5.05 25.01 2.10
N ASP A 12 -5.89 25.81 2.75
CA ASP A 12 -5.52 27.15 3.24
C ASP A 12 -4.95 27.15 4.67
N SER A 13 -4.82 25.97 5.29
CA SER A 13 -4.31 25.83 6.67
C SER A 13 -2.79 25.68 6.76
N GLY A 14 -2.10 25.50 5.63
CA GLY A 14 -0.69 25.11 5.58
C GLY A 14 -0.43 23.66 6.01
N LEU A 15 -1.48 22.86 6.21
CA LEU A 15 -1.41 21.46 6.59
C LEU A 15 -2.02 20.56 5.52
N PHE A 16 -1.61 19.29 5.51
CA PHE A 16 -2.21 18.26 4.68
C PHE A 16 -2.28 16.91 5.40
N PHE A 17 -3.17 16.05 4.90
CA PHE A 17 -3.28 14.65 5.28
C PHE A 17 -2.54 13.77 4.24
N PRO A 18 -1.53 12.97 4.66
CA PRO A 18 -0.53 12.45 3.73
C PRO A 18 -0.87 11.09 3.12
N ILE A 19 -1.78 10.31 3.72
CA ILE A 19 -2.05 8.94 3.26
C ILE A 19 -2.77 8.99 1.92
N ASP A 20 -2.15 8.41 0.88
CA ASP A 20 -2.56 8.52 -0.52
C ASP A 20 -2.75 7.12 -1.14
N PRO A 21 -3.84 6.40 -0.80
CA PRO A 21 -4.18 5.17 -1.49
C PRO A 21 -4.60 5.50 -2.93
N GLY A 22 -4.51 4.52 -3.83
CA GLY A 22 -4.86 4.69 -5.25
C GLY A 22 -6.31 5.14 -5.49
N ALA A 23 -7.23 4.90 -4.55
CA ALA A 23 -8.63 5.33 -4.61
C ALA A 23 -8.91 6.60 -3.78
N ASP A 24 -9.90 7.41 -4.18
CA ASP A 24 -10.44 8.47 -3.32
C ASP A 24 -11.43 7.89 -2.28
N ALA A 25 -10.86 7.17 -1.30
CA ALA A 25 -11.62 6.47 -0.28
C ALA A 25 -12.14 7.42 0.83
N SER A 26 -13.17 6.95 1.54
CA SER A 26 -13.61 7.61 2.77
C SER A 26 -12.58 7.45 3.89
N ILE A 27 -12.39 8.49 4.72
CA ILE A 27 -11.47 8.42 5.87
C ILE A 27 -11.88 7.31 6.86
N GLY A 28 -13.19 7.05 6.98
CA GLY A 28 -13.72 5.93 7.77
C GLY A 28 -13.29 4.58 7.24
N GLY A 29 -13.45 4.34 5.94
CA GLY A 29 -13.01 3.11 5.29
C GLY A 29 -11.49 2.92 5.38
N MET A 30 -10.71 3.97 5.10
CA MET A 30 -9.26 3.95 5.26
C MET A 30 -8.84 3.55 6.68
N THR A 31 -9.52 4.09 7.70
CA THR A 31 -9.25 3.75 9.11
C THR A 31 -9.63 2.31 9.41
N ALA A 32 -10.82 1.87 8.97
CA ALA A 32 -11.32 0.53 9.20
C ALA A 32 -10.45 -0.55 8.56
N CYS A 33 -9.88 -0.29 7.38
CA CYS A 33 -9.00 -1.22 6.66
C CYS A 33 -7.51 -1.02 6.99
N ARG A 34 -7.14 -0.04 7.82
CA ARG A 34 -5.73 0.33 8.08
C ARG A 34 -4.97 0.62 6.77
N ALA A 35 -5.57 1.41 5.88
CA ALA A 35 -4.99 1.73 4.58
C ALA A 35 -3.58 2.36 4.68
N SER A 36 -2.76 2.10 3.67
CA SER A 36 -1.49 2.78 3.40
C SER A 36 -1.57 3.57 2.09
N GLY A 37 -0.55 3.48 1.26
CA GLY A 37 -0.40 4.18 -0.01
C GLY A 37 1.03 4.71 -0.19
N THR A 38 1.26 5.41 -1.30
CA THR A 38 2.59 5.79 -1.79
C THR A 38 3.45 6.59 -0.81
N ASN A 39 2.80 7.36 0.07
CA ASN A 39 3.43 8.23 1.07
C ASN A 39 3.75 7.52 2.40
N ALA A 40 3.43 6.22 2.54
CA ALA A 40 3.53 5.51 3.81
C ALA A 40 4.99 5.39 4.31
N VAL A 41 5.96 5.24 3.41
CA VAL A 41 7.40 5.21 3.73
C VAL A 41 7.83 6.44 4.56
N ARG A 42 7.25 7.62 4.30
CA ARG A 42 7.59 8.87 4.98
C ARG A 42 6.69 9.19 6.16
N TYR A 43 5.39 8.94 6.02
CA TYR A 43 4.38 9.45 6.94
C TYR A 43 3.68 8.35 7.75
N GLY A 44 4.05 7.09 7.56
CA GLY A 44 3.37 5.92 8.12
C GLY A 44 2.02 5.67 7.46
N THR A 45 1.23 4.75 8.01
CA THR A 45 -0.07 4.33 7.47
C THR A 45 -1.23 4.99 8.23
N MET A 46 -2.47 4.58 7.97
CA MET A 46 -3.62 4.93 8.82
C MET A 46 -3.40 4.53 10.28
N ARG A 47 -2.60 3.49 10.56
CA ARG A 47 -2.15 3.16 11.92
C ARG A 47 -1.48 4.39 12.53
N GLU A 48 -0.40 4.89 11.97
CA GLU A 48 0.36 5.99 12.56
C GLU A 48 -0.42 7.32 12.60
N ASN A 49 -1.36 7.51 11.68
CA ASN A 49 -2.03 8.80 11.47
C ASN A 49 -3.39 8.96 12.16
N VAL A 50 -3.96 7.90 12.70
CA VAL A 50 -5.19 7.96 13.52
C VAL A 50 -4.81 8.08 15.00
N LEU A 51 -5.22 9.18 15.63
CA LEU A 51 -4.88 9.52 17.02
C LEU A 51 -5.99 9.13 18.01
N ALA A 52 -7.25 9.25 17.61
CA ALA A 52 -8.42 8.93 18.42
C ALA A 52 -9.65 8.66 17.55
N LEU A 53 -10.56 7.85 18.06
CA LEU A 53 -11.81 7.48 17.41
C LEU A 53 -13.00 7.70 18.34
N THR A 54 -14.13 8.07 17.77
CA THR A 54 -15.45 7.84 18.35
C THR A 54 -16.07 6.63 17.64
N VAL A 55 -16.52 5.64 18.41
CA VAL A 55 -17.01 4.35 17.89
C VAL A 55 -18.35 4.00 18.55
N VAL A 56 -19.30 3.55 17.73
CA VAL A 56 -20.56 2.95 18.17
C VAL A 56 -20.39 1.43 18.23
N LEU A 57 -20.55 0.84 19.41
CA LEU A 57 -20.42 -0.61 19.63
C LEU A 57 -21.70 -1.36 19.25
N ALA A 58 -21.65 -2.69 19.23
CA ALA A 58 -22.79 -3.56 18.92
C ALA A 58 -24.00 -3.35 19.83
N ASP A 59 -23.76 -2.99 21.10
CA ASP A 59 -24.80 -2.68 22.08
C ASP A 59 -25.28 -1.22 22.06
N GLY A 60 -24.83 -0.42 21.08
CA GLY A 60 -25.21 0.98 20.91
C GLY A 60 -24.44 1.97 21.79
N ARG A 61 -23.54 1.51 22.69
CA ARG A 61 -22.68 2.44 23.43
C ARG A 61 -21.78 3.22 22.48
N ILE A 62 -21.61 4.51 22.79
CA ILE A 62 -20.67 5.38 22.11
C ILE A 62 -19.44 5.55 23.00
N ILE A 63 -18.30 5.09 22.49
CA ILE A 63 -17.01 5.24 23.19
C ILE A 63 -16.11 6.19 22.43
N ARG A 64 -15.16 6.77 23.18
CA ARG A 64 -14.05 7.54 22.62
C ARG A 64 -12.75 6.90 23.06
N THR A 65 -11.93 6.49 22.10
CA THR A 65 -10.76 5.64 22.35
C THR A 65 -9.59 6.40 22.96
N SER A 66 -9.46 7.69 22.66
CA SER A 66 -8.38 8.54 23.18
C SER A 66 -8.78 10.02 23.16
N ARG A 67 -7.88 10.90 23.61
CA ARG A 67 -7.96 12.36 23.53
C ARG A 67 -6.99 12.86 22.44
N ARG A 68 -7.01 14.16 22.16
CA ARG A 68 -6.12 14.80 21.15
C ARG A 68 -4.64 14.89 21.56
N SER A 69 -4.28 14.44 22.77
CA SER A 69 -2.91 14.55 23.26
C SER A 69 -1.98 13.67 22.43
N ARG A 70 -0.82 14.22 22.04
CA ARG A 70 0.17 13.49 21.21
C ARG A 70 0.75 12.27 21.92
N LYS A 71 0.73 12.25 23.25
CA LYS A 71 1.21 11.15 24.09
C LYS A 71 0.14 10.84 25.14
N SER A 72 -0.04 9.57 25.43
CA SER A 72 -0.84 9.06 26.53
C SER A 72 -0.34 7.65 26.86
N ALA A 73 -0.28 7.32 28.15
CA ALA A 73 -0.07 5.96 28.64
C ALA A 73 -1.22 5.52 29.56
N ALA A 74 -2.37 6.21 29.48
CA ALA A 74 -3.51 5.97 30.33
C ALA A 74 -4.40 4.85 29.76
N GLY A 75 -4.23 3.62 30.27
CA GLY A 75 -5.02 2.45 29.88
C GLY A 75 -4.56 1.79 28.57
N TYR A 76 -5.40 0.90 28.03
CA TYR A 76 -5.13 0.18 26.79
C TYR A 76 -5.36 1.06 25.55
N ASP A 77 -4.62 0.80 24.48
CA ASP A 77 -4.79 1.50 23.21
C ASP A 77 -5.97 0.92 22.42
N LEU A 78 -7.18 1.37 22.77
CA LEU A 78 -8.39 1.00 22.03
C LEU A 78 -8.39 1.58 20.61
N THR A 79 -7.67 2.67 20.33
CA THR A 79 -7.57 3.22 18.96
C THR A 79 -6.97 2.17 18.02
N ARG A 80 -5.89 1.51 18.46
CA ARG A 80 -5.22 0.43 17.71
C ARG A 80 -6.10 -0.80 17.53
N LEU A 81 -7.03 -1.07 18.45
CA LEU A 81 -7.97 -2.18 18.33
C LEU A 81 -8.97 -1.96 17.19
N PHE A 82 -9.46 -0.74 16.98
CA PHE A 82 -10.45 -0.44 15.94
C PHE A 82 -9.85 -0.12 14.57
N VAL A 83 -8.61 0.40 14.51
CA VAL A 83 -7.90 0.64 13.24
C VAL A 83 -7.48 -0.69 12.60
N GLY A 84 -8.06 -1.04 11.46
CA GLY A 84 -7.89 -2.36 10.83
C GLY A 84 -8.92 -3.41 11.29
N SER A 85 -9.97 -3.01 12.01
CA SER A 85 -11.03 -3.95 12.43
C SER A 85 -12.04 -4.27 11.33
N GLU A 86 -11.98 -3.57 10.19
CA GLU A 86 -12.92 -3.67 9.07
C GLU A 86 -14.40 -3.59 9.49
N GLY A 87 -14.70 -2.84 10.56
CA GLY A 87 -16.05 -2.70 11.09
C GLY A 87 -16.60 -3.92 11.83
N THR A 88 -15.77 -4.94 12.07
CA THR A 88 -16.19 -6.15 12.80
C THR A 88 -16.34 -5.93 14.31
N LEU A 89 -15.78 -4.86 14.86
CA LEU A 89 -15.84 -4.57 16.30
C LEU A 89 -16.76 -3.38 16.65
N GLY A 90 -17.24 -2.64 15.66
CA GLY A 90 -18.07 -1.45 15.85
C GLY A 90 -17.97 -0.50 14.65
N VAL A 91 -18.80 0.55 14.67
CA VAL A 91 -18.89 1.54 13.60
C VAL A 91 -18.15 2.81 14.01
N ILE A 92 -17.13 3.19 13.24
CA ILE A 92 -16.37 4.42 13.45
C ILE A 92 -17.20 5.63 12.96
N THR A 93 -17.43 6.61 13.83
CA THR A 93 -18.25 7.79 13.51
C THR A 93 -17.48 9.11 13.52
N GLU A 94 -16.39 9.21 14.29
CA GLU A 94 -15.50 10.38 14.28
C GLU A 94 -14.04 9.94 14.37
N ILE A 95 -13.14 10.70 13.73
CA ILE A 95 -11.73 10.35 13.60
C ILE A 95 -10.90 11.61 13.85
N THR A 96 -9.98 11.52 14.80
CA THR A 96 -8.93 12.53 14.99
C THR A 96 -7.68 12.10 14.26
N LEU A 97 -7.28 12.87 13.24
CA LEU A 97 -6.11 12.59 12.41
C LEU A 97 -4.90 13.44 12.81
N ARG A 98 -3.71 12.90 12.56
CA ARG A 98 -2.48 13.66 12.47
C ARG A 98 -2.41 14.32 11.09
N LEU A 99 -2.04 15.59 11.06
CA LEU A 99 -1.75 16.36 9.86
C LEU A 99 -0.29 16.80 9.87
N TYR A 100 0.24 17.12 8.69
CA TYR A 100 1.63 17.52 8.48
C TYR A 100 1.69 18.86 7.76
N GLY A 101 2.77 19.62 7.95
CA GLY A 101 3.00 20.84 7.18
C GLY A 101 3.26 20.52 5.72
N ILE A 102 2.73 21.34 4.82
CA ILE A 102 3.01 21.22 3.38
C ILE A 102 4.50 21.47 3.15
N PRO A 103 5.23 20.57 2.45
CA PRO A 103 6.65 20.79 2.18
C PRO A 103 6.87 22.00 1.28
N GLU A 104 8.00 22.69 1.46
CA GLU A 104 8.38 23.87 0.68
C GLU A 104 8.64 23.50 -0.79
N ALA A 105 9.33 22.37 -1.01
CA ALA A 105 9.66 21.83 -2.31
C ALA A 105 9.27 20.34 -2.40
N ILE A 106 8.83 19.96 -3.60
CA ILE A 106 8.53 18.58 -3.98
C ILE A 106 9.23 18.32 -5.32
N THR A 107 10.07 17.29 -5.35
CA THR A 107 10.78 16.85 -6.54
C THR A 107 10.42 15.39 -6.82
N SER A 108 10.19 15.04 -8.09
CA SER A 108 9.96 13.65 -8.48
C SER A 108 11.05 13.17 -9.41
N ALA A 109 11.35 11.87 -9.37
CA ALA A 109 12.31 11.26 -10.26
C ALA A 109 11.84 9.89 -10.76
N VAL A 110 12.41 9.46 -11.89
CA VAL A 110 12.21 8.14 -12.47
C VAL A 110 13.58 7.55 -12.82
N CYS A 111 13.77 6.26 -12.52
CA CYS A 111 14.99 5.53 -12.86
C CYS A 111 14.64 4.12 -13.34
N THR A 112 15.13 3.75 -14.52
CA THR A 112 14.98 2.40 -15.10
C THR A 112 16.12 1.50 -14.64
N PHE A 113 15.87 0.19 -14.60
CA PHE A 113 16.83 -0.81 -14.15
C PHE A 113 16.86 -2.01 -15.09
N PRO A 114 17.98 -2.75 -15.16
CA PRO A 114 18.09 -3.95 -16.00
C PRO A 114 17.14 -5.06 -15.57
N ASP A 115 16.86 -5.17 -14.28
CA ASP A 115 15.96 -6.13 -13.68
C ASP A 115 15.35 -5.60 -12.36
N VAL A 116 14.35 -6.31 -11.84
CA VAL A 116 13.67 -5.94 -10.59
C VAL A 116 14.58 -6.09 -9.36
N GLU A 117 15.50 -7.05 -9.39
CA GLU A 117 16.42 -7.27 -8.26
C GLU A 117 17.34 -6.05 -8.06
N SER A 118 17.90 -5.51 -9.14
CA SER A 118 18.65 -4.25 -9.14
C SER A 118 17.83 -3.09 -8.58
N ALA A 119 16.60 -2.89 -9.07
CA ALA A 119 15.72 -1.83 -8.59
C ALA A 119 15.44 -1.95 -7.08
N VAL A 120 15.13 -3.16 -6.60
CA VAL A 120 14.81 -3.38 -5.19
C VAL A 120 16.06 -3.28 -4.32
N ASN A 121 17.24 -3.69 -4.79
CA ASN A 121 18.48 -3.51 -4.05
C ASN A 121 18.84 -2.02 -3.87
N THR A 122 18.56 -1.17 -4.86
CA THR A 122 18.61 0.30 -4.70
C THR A 122 17.68 0.78 -3.59
N VAL A 123 16.45 0.25 -3.53
CA VAL A 123 15.48 0.60 -2.46
C VAL A 123 16.02 0.20 -1.09
N ILE A 124 16.51 -1.04 -0.95
CA ILE A 124 17.07 -1.57 0.31
C ILE A 124 18.21 -0.66 0.79
N MET A 125 19.17 -0.34 -0.09
CA MET A 125 20.31 0.51 0.24
C MET A 125 19.86 1.94 0.59
N THR A 126 18.91 2.51 -0.16
CA THR A 126 18.34 3.85 0.11
C THR A 126 17.76 3.94 1.52
N ILE A 127 16.97 2.93 1.93
CA ILE A 127 16.36 2.88 3.26
C ILE A 127 17.43 2.65 4.35
N GLN A 128 18.42 1.79 4.09
CA GLN A 128 19.53 1.52 5.03
C GLN A 128 20.43 2.75 5.24
N TYR A 129 20.67 3.52 4.18
CA TYR A 129 21.40 4.79 4.24
C TYR A 129 20.59 5.89 4.96
N GLY A 130 19.29 5.67 5.16
CA GLY A 130 18.41 6.58 5.88
C GLY A 130 17.98 7.79 5.04
N ILE A 131 17.99 7.67 3.71
CA ILE A 131 17.49 8.72 2.82
C ILE A 131 15.97 8.83 2.99
N PRO A 132 15.43 9.96 3.46
CA PRO A 132 14.00 10.06 3.76
C PRO A 132 13.17 10.41 2.53
N VAL A 133 13.07 9.45 1.61
CA VAL A 133 12.18 9.52 0.45
C VAL A 133 10.73 9.74 0.88
N ALA A 134 9.99 10.54 0.12
CA ALA A 134 8.55 10.73 0.31
C ALA A 134 7.76 9.57 -0.30
N ARG A 135 8.21 9.08 -1.47
CA ARG A 135 7.66 7.95 -2.22
C ARG A 135 8.79 7.19 -2.90
N ILE A 136 8.68 5.87 -2.97
CA ILE A 136 9.57 5.02 -3.76
C ILE A 136 8.77 3.79 -4.21
N GLU A 137 8.42 3.81 -5.49
CA GLU A 137 7.42 2.94 -6.08
C GLU A 137 8.04 2.12 -7.21
N LEU A 138 7.89 0.81 -7.17
CA LEU A 138 8.31 -0.07 -8.26
C LEU A 138 7.15 -0.31 -9.21
N VAL A 139 7.46 -0.37 -10.51
CA VAL A 139 6.65 -1.08 -11.50
C VAL A 139 7.55 -2.01 -12.30
N ASP A 140 7.05 -3.20 -12.63
CA ASP A 140 7.77 -4.12 -13.52
C ASP A 140 7.60 -3.75 -15.00
N GLU A 141 8.31 -4.44 -15.88
CA GLU A 141 8.28 -4.19 -17.32
C GLU A 141 6.88 -4.34 -17.92
N THR A 142 6.08 -5.30 -17.43
CA THR A 142 4.72 -5.55 -17.91
C THR A 142 3.79 -4.41 -17.50
N GLN A 143 3.94 -3.92 -16.27
CA GLN A 143 3.19 -2.78 -15.78
C GLN A 143 3.58 -1.48 -16.51
N MET A 144 4.86 -1.31 -16.84
CA MET A 144 5.32 -0.14 -17.61
C MET A 144 4.73 -0.13 -19.03
N GLU A 145 4.69 -1.29 -19.70
CA GLU A 145 4.04 -1.42 -21.00
C GLU A 145 2.54 -1.06 -20.91
N ALA A 146 1.85 -1.53 -19.86
CA ALA A 146 0.46 -1.19 -19.62
C ALA A 146 0.25 0.33 -19.44
N ILE A 147 1.12 0.98 -18.66
CA ILE A 147 1.10 2.44 -18.43
C ILE A 147 1.26 3.19 -19.76
N ASN A 148 2.27 2.86 -20.56
CA ASN A 148 2.50 3.52 -21.85
C ASN A 148 1.27 3.44 -22.77
N ASN A 149 0.67 2.25 -22.85
CA ASN A 149 -0.50 2.00 -23.69
C ASN A 149 -1.74 2.78 -23.22
N TYR A 150 -1.97 2.86 -21.90
CA TYR A 150 -3.14 3.52 -21.32
C TYR A 150 -2.97 5.04 -21.23
N SER A 151 -1.92 5.50 -20.58
CA SER A 151 -1.65 6.92 -20.27
C SER A 151 -0.99 7.68 -21.41
N LYS A 152 -0.70 7.03 -22.54
CA LYS A 152 -0.07 7.63 -23.73
C LYS A 152 1.28 8.28 -23.42
N THR A 153 2.12 7.51 -22.73
CA THR A 153 3.51 7.86 -22.40
C THR A 153 4.47 7.04 -23.24
N ASP A 154 5.74 7.45 -23.23
CA ASP A 154 6.84 6.91 -24.03
C ASP A 154 8.02 6.46 -23.14
N PHE A 155 7.73 5.99 -21.92
CA PHE A 155 8.76 5.47 -21.02
C PHE A 155 9.41 4.22 -21.61
N GLU A 156 10.69 4.01 -21.30
CA GLU A 156 11.37 2.76 -21.59
C GLU A 156 10.67 1.60 -20.87
N VAL A 157 10.42 0.50 -21.57
CA VAL A 157 9.77 -0.70 -21.02
C VAL A 157 10.81 -1.54 -20.28
N ALA A 158 11.05 -1.17 -19.03
CA ALA A 158 11.97 -1.83 -18.11
C ALA A 158 11.46 -1.68 -16.66
N PRO A 159 11.91 -2.53 -15.71
CA PRO A 159 11.69 -2.29 -14.29
C PRO A 159 12.08 -0.87 -13.91
N THR A 160 11.18 -0.18 -13.22
CA THR A 160 11.31 1.27 -13.01
C THR A 160 10.92 1.67 -11.59
N LEU A 161 11.72 2.53 -10.99
CA LEU A 161 11.38 3.22 -9.74
C LEU A 161 10.82 4.61 -10.04
N PHE A 162 9.66 4.92 -9.46
CA PHE A 162 9.13 6.29 -9.33
C PHE A 162 9.39 6.80 -7.93
N LEU A 163 9.96 8.00 -7.84
CA LEU A 163 10.52 8.56 -6.62
C LEU A 163 9.94 9.94 -6.37
N GLU A 164 9.76 10.30 -5.09
CA GLU A 164 9.43 11.66 -4.68
C GLU A 164 10.20 12.05 -3.42
N PHE A 165 10.58 13.32 -3.35
CA PHE A 165 11.37 13.91 -2.28
C PHE A 165 10.66 15.16 -1.77
N HIS A 166 10.57 15.30 -0.44
CA HIS A 166 9.89 16.40 0.24
C HIS A 166 10.85 17.12 1.17
N GLY A 167 10.90 18.45 1.10
CA GLY A 167 11.75 19.24 1.98
C GLY A 167 11.84 20.69 1.56
N THR A 168 12.98 21.31 1.87
CA THR A 168 13.43 22.52 1.17
C THR A 168 13.97 22.14 -0.20
N GLU A 169 14.15 23.11 -1.09
CA GLU A 169 14.74 22.87 -2.42
C GLU A 169 16.10 22.17 -2.32
N ALA A 170 17.01 22.69 -1.49
CA ALA A 170 18.34 22.10 -1.29
C ALA A 170 18.27 20.67 -0.75
N TYR A 171 17.37 20.38 0.18
CA TYR A 171 17.25 19.06 0.76
C TYR A 171 16.68 18.03 -0.23
N ALA A 172 15.67 18.43 -1.02
CA ALA A 172 15.12 17.55 -2.04
C ALA A 172 16.15 17.19 -3.13
N VAL A 173 17.03 18.14 -3.50
CA VAL A 173 18.14 17.90 -4.43
C VAL A 173 19.17 16.96 -3.83
N GLU A 174 19.63 17.19 -2.60
CA GLU A 174 20.60 16.33 -1.91
C GLU A 174 20.12 14.86 -1.82
N GLN A 175 18.84 14.67 -1.51
CA GLN A 175 18.22 13.34 -1.46
C GLN A 175 18.20 12.65 -2.84
N ALA A 176 17.88 13.41 -3.90
CA ALA A 176 17.83 12.91 -5.26
C ALA A 176 19.22 12.53 -5.78
N GLU A 177 20.24 13.35 -5.53
CA GLU A 177 21.64 13.08 -5.89
C GLU A 177 22.16 11.84 -5.17
N SER A 178 21.95 11.74 -3.85
CA SER A 178 22.38 10.58 -3.06
C SER A 178 21.73 9.28 -3.55
N LEU A 179 20.45 9.32 -3.91
CA LEU A 179 19.75 8.15 -4.43
C LEU A 179 20.22 7.81 -5.86
N ALA A 180 20.51 8.80 -6.69
CA ALA A 180 21.07 8.58 -8.02
C ALA A 180 22.43 7.87 -7.97
N GLU A 181 23.29 8.21 -7.01
CA GLU A 181 24.56 7.51 -6.76
C GLU A 181 24.32 6.04 -6.41
N ILE A 182 23.40 5.76 -5.48
CA ILE A 182 23.02 4.39 -5.12
C ILE A 182 22.44 3.64 -6.34
N ALA A 183 21.56 4.29 -7.12
CA ALA A 183 20.96 3.68 -8.31
C ALA A 183 22.05 3.27 -9.32
N ALA A 184 23.07 4.11 -9.53
CA ALA A 184 24.17 3.81 -10.43
C ALA A 184 24.97 2.57 -10.00
N GLU A 185 25.14 2.32 -8.70
CA GLU A 185 25.82 1.11 -8.18
C GLU A 185 25.09 -0.19 -8.55
N PHE A 186 23.77 -0.14 -8.73
CA PHE A 186 22.94 -1.28 -9.11
C PHE A 186 22.52 -1.29 -10.59
N GLY A 187 23.18 -0.46 -11.42
CA GLY A 187 22.94 -0.41 -12.86
C GLY A 187 21.70 0.41 -13.27
N GLY A 188 21.25 1.32 -12.41
CA GLY A 188 20.21 2.28 -12.73
C GLY A 188 20.59 3.11 -13.97
N GLY A 189 19.63 3.26 -14.89
CA GLY A 189 19.76 4.05 -16.11
C GLY A 189 19.69 5.55 -15.85
N ASP A 190 19.27 6.32 -16.86
CA ASP A 190 19.17 7.77 -16.76
C ASP A 190 18.22 8.20 -15.62
N PHE A 191 18.79 8.74 -14.54
CA PHE A 191 18.05 9.29 -13.43
C PHE A 191 17.43 10.64 -13.80
N LYS A 192 16.16 10.62 -14.21
CA LYS A 192 15.45 11.83 -14.67
C LYS A 192 14.63 12.40 -13.52
N TRP A 193 15.00 13.59 -13.05
CA TRP A 193 14.28 14.29 -11.99
C TRP A 193 13.68 15.61 -12.48
N THR A 194 12.58 16.02 -11.87
CA THR A 194 11.89 17.28 -12.18
C THR A 194 11.26 17.89 -10.94
N ALA A 195 11.44 19.21 -10.79
CA ALA A 195 10.74 20.04 -9.83
C ALA A 195 9.51 20.74 -10.46
N ASN A 196 9.28 20.59 -11.78
CA ASN A 196 8.14 21.19 -12.45
C ASN A 196 6.85 20.48 -12.04
N ALA A 197 5.88 21.23 -11.51
CA ALA A 197 4.64 20.67 -10.99
C ALA A 197 3.80 19.92 -12.02
N GLU A 198 3.75 20.37 -13.27
CA GLU A 198 3.00 19.70 -14.34
C GLU A 198 3.64 18.36 -14.72
N GLU A 199 4.96 18.33 -14.86
CA GLU A 199 5.71 17.10 -15.16
C GLU A 199 5.58 16.08 -14.01
N ARG A 200 5.73 16.53 -12.75
CA ARG A 200 5.52 15.64 -11.59
C ARG A 200 4.10 15.08 -11.56
N ASN A 201 3.09 15.92 -11.81
CA ASN A 201 1.70 15.47 -11.85
C ASN A 201 1.49 14.42 -12.96
N ARG A 202 2.12 14.59 -14.13
CA ARG A 202 2.06 13.60 -15.21
C ARG A 202 2.71 12.27 -14.82
N LEU A 203 3.88 12.30 -14.18
CA LEU A 203 4.57 11.10 -13.67
C LEU A 203 3.69 10.36 -12.65
N TRP A 204 3.16 11.07 -11.67
CA TRP A 204 2.33 10.46 -10.62
C TRP A 204 0.98 10.00 -11.12
N GLN A 205 0.37 10.71 -12.08
CA GLN A 205 -0.87 10.26 -12.71
C GLN A 205 -0.66 8.91 -13.40
N ALA A 206 0.45 8.73 -14.13
CA ALA A 206 0.78 7.45 -14.76
C ALA A 206 0.91 6.31 -13.72
N ARG A 207 1.53 6.57 -12.56
CA ARG A 207 1.61 5.61 -11.46
C ARG A 207 0.27 5.37 -10.75
N HIS A 208 -0.59 6.38 -10.61
CA HIS A 208 -1.93 6.23 -10.04
C HIS A 208 -2.87 5.46 -10.97
N ASP A 209 -2.63 5.52 -12.28
CA ASP A 209 -3.45 4.86 -13.30
C ASP A 209 -3.17 3.35 -13.47
N VAL A 210 -2.22 2.77 -12.73
CA VAL A 210 -1.78 1.36 -12.92
C VAL A 210 -2.91 0.36 -12.96
N ALA A 211 -3.92 0.50 -12.09
CA ALA A 211 -5.07 -0.43 -12.06
C ALA A 211 -5.92 -0.29 -13.34
N TYR A 212 -6.14 0.92 -13.82
CA TYR A 212 -6.86 1.16 -15.08
C TYR A 212 -6.05 0.70 -16.29
N ALA A 213 -4.72 0.90 -16.25
CA ALA A 213 -3.80 0.40 -17.26
C ALA A 213 -3.87 -1.13 -17.37
N CYS A 214 -3.87 -1.84 -16.24
CA CYS A 214 -4.06 -3.29 -16.21
C CYS A 214 -5.42 -3.71 -16.80
N LYS A 215 -6.51 -3.01 -16.44
CA LYS A 215 -7.85 -3.31 -16.99
C LYS A 215 -7.89 -3.14 -18.50
N ALA A 216 -7.18 -2.15 -19.03
CA ALA A 216 -7.12 -1.86 -20.46
C ALA A 216 -6.35 -2.93 -21.26
N MET A 217 -5.46 -3.70 -20.63
CA MET A 217 -4.74 -4.79 -21.30
C MET A 217 -5.69 -5.90 -21.77
N ARG A 218 -6.75 -6.19 -20.99
CA ARG A 218 -7.77 -7.18 -21.33
C ARG A 218 -9.16 -6.72 -20.87
N PRO A 219 -9.84 -5.85 -21.63
CA PRO A 219 -11.08 -5.19 -21.21
C PRO A 219 -12.22 -6.13 -20.79
N GLN A 220 -12.28 -7.32 -21.39
CA GLN A 220 -13.29 -8.35 -21.11
C GLN A 220 -13.05 -9.12 -19.80
N ALA A 221 -11.81 -9.16 -19.30
CA ALA A 221 -11.44 -9.87 -18.08
C ALA A 221 -11.54 -8.98 -16.84
N GLN A 222 -11.53 -9.56 -15.64
CA GLN A 222 -11.59 -8.80 -14.39
C GLN A 222 -10.22 -8.67 -13.75
N ILE A 223 -10.08 -7.61 -12.94
CA ILE A 223 -8.91 -7.44 -12.08
C ILE A 223 -9.18 -8.14 -10.76
N TRP A 224 -8.27 -9.01 -10.38
CA TRP A 224 -8.08 -9.46 -9.02
C TRP A 224 -6.79 -8.83 -8.48
N ALA A 225 -6.98 -7.71 -7.75
CA ALA A 225 -5.90 -7.05 -7.05
C ALA A 225 -5.58 -7.80 -5.75
N THR A 226 -4.31 -8.13 -5.55
CA THR A 226 -3.82 -8.73 -4.31
C THR A 226 -2.46 -8.15 -3.96
N ASP A 227 -2.04 -8.36 -2.73
CA ASP A 227 -0.92 -7.67 -2.10
C ASP A 227 -0.33 -8.53 -0.98
N VAL A 228 0.97 -8.37 -0.74
CA VAL A 228 1.70 -8.88 0.42
C VAL A 228 2.75 -7.85 0.84
N CYS A 229 3.22 -7.94 2.07
CA CYS A 229 4.35 -7.15 2.54
C CYS A 229 5.36 -8.06 3.21
N VAL A 230 6.65 -7.84 2.97
CA VAL A 230 7.75 -8.62 3.53
C VAL A 230 8.78 -7.68 4.16
N PRO A 231 9.65 -8.16 5.08
CA PRO A 231 10.81 -7.39 5.48
C PRO A 231 11.58 -6.89 4.25
N ILE A 232 11.94 -5.61 4.22
CA ILE A 232 12.57 -4.96 3.05
C ILE A 232 13.79 -5.75 2.55
N SER A 233 14.57 -6.37 3.46
CA SER A 233 15.71 -7.22 3.13
C SER A 233 15.39 -8.51 2.36
N ARG A 234 14.12 -8.92 2.28
CA ARG A 234 13.62 -10.09 1.54
C ARG A 234 12.80 -9.70 0.30
N LEU A 235 12.61 -8.41 0.04
CA LEU A 235 11.71 -7.92 -1.00
C LEU A 235 12.15 -8.34 -2.40
N ALA A 236 13.45 -8.24 -2.71
CA ALA A 236 13.99 -8.59 -4.02
C ALA A 236 13.77 -10.08 -4.34
N GLU A 237 14.07 -10.95 -3.38
CA GLU A 237 13.84 -12.40 -3.47
C GLU A 237 12.35 -12.72 -3.66
N CYS A 238 11.48 -12.11 -2.85
CA CYS A 238 10.04 -12.36 -2.92
C CYS A 238 9.44 -11.97 -4.27
N ILE A 239 9.83 -10.81 -4.82
CA ILE A 239 9.32 -10.34 -6.11
C ILE A 239 9.88 -11.19 -7.25
N THR A 240 11.17 -11.51 -7.24
CA THR A 240 11.82 -12.30 -8.32
C THR A 240 11.24 -13.72 -8.40
N GLU A 241 11.03 -14.38 -7.27
CA GLU A 241 10.35 -15.69 -7.24
C GLU A 241 8.89 -15.59 -7.70
N THR A 242 8.20 -14.50 -7.35
CA THR A 242 6.83 -14.26 -7.82
C THR A 242 6.78 -14.02 -9.33
N GLN A 243 7.75 -13.29 -9.91
CA GLN A 243 7.90 -13.16 -11.37
C GLN A 243 8.12 -14.52 -12.05
N ALA A 244 8.89 -15.42 -11.44
CA ALA A 244 9.07 -16.78 -11.95
C ALA A 244 7.74 -17.57 -11.95
N ASP A 245 6.95 -17.46 -10.88
CA ASP A 245 5.63 -18.10 -10.79
C ASP A 245 4.64 -17.53 -11.82
N ILE A 246 4.65 -16.21 -12.04
CA ILE A 246 3.80 -15.55 -13.06
C ILE A 246 4.14 -16.13 -14.44
N LYS A 247 5.42 -16.17 -14.81
CA LYS A 247 5.89 -16.76 -16.09
C LYS A 247 5.48 -18.22 -16.22
N ALA A 248 5.64 -19.02 -15.16
CA ALA A 248 5.27 -20.44 -15.17
C ALA A 248 3.75 -20.66 -15.30
N SER A 249 2.95 -19.79 -14.68
CA SER A 249 1.48 -19.85 -14.71
C SER A 249 0.86 -19.38 -16.03
N ARG A 250 1.63 -18.64 -16.85
CA ARG A 250 1.16 -17.98 -18.09
C ARG A 250 -0.01 -17.02 -17.86
N LEU A 251 -0.12 -16.47 -16.66
CA LEU A 251 -1.11 -15.45 -16.32
C LEU A 251 -0.55 -14.06 -16.64
N LEU A 252 -1.45 -13.15 -16.97
CA LEU A 252 -1.12 -11.74 -17.07
C LEU A 252 -1.30 -11.09 -15.70
N ALA A 253 -0.19 -10.77 -15.06
CA ALA A 253 -0.18 -10.32 -13.68
C ALA A 253 0.92 -9.26 -13.44
N PRO A 254 0.72 -8.01 -13.89
CA PRO A 254 1.70 -6.94 -13.70
C PRO A 254 1.95 -6.65 -12.21
N ILE A 255 3.19 -6.26 -11.90
CA ILE A 255 3.61 -5.92 -10.53
C ILE A 255 3.78 -4.41 -10.39
N ALA A 256 3.23 -3.88 -9.31
CA ALA A 256 3.52 -2.54 -8.80
C ALA A 256 3.73 -2.63 -7.29
N GLY A 257 4.53 -1.75 -6.68
CA GLY A 257 4.76 -1.84 -5.24
C GLY A 257 5.17 -0.55 -4.55
N HIS A 258 4.67 -0.39 -3.34
CA HIS A 258 5.17 0.55 -2.34
C HIS A 258 6.46 -0.02 -1.72
N VAL A 259 7.51 -0.12 -2.52
CA VAL A 259 8.70 -0.92 -2.14
C VAL A 259 9.49 -0.33 -0.97
N GLY A 260 9.28 0.95 -0.66
CA GLY A 260 9.91 1.64 0.47
C GLY A 260 9.49 1.13 1.85
N ASP A 261 8.35 0.46 1.95
CA ASP A 261 7.89 -0.19 3.19
C ASP A 261 7.75 -1.72 3.06
N GLY A 262 8.25 -2.30 1.96
CA GLY A 262 8.27 -3.75 1.75
C GLY A 262 7.00 -4.32 1.13
N ASN A 263 6.05 -3.48 0.69
CA ASN A 263 4.80 -3.91 0.08
C ASN A 263 4.86 -3.94 -1.46
N PHE A 264 4.33 -5.01 -2.05
CA PHE A 264 4.07 -5.07 -3.48
C PHE A 264 2.72 -5.74 -3.77
N HIS A 265 2.22 -5.45 -4.97
CA HIS A 265 0.94 -5.86 -5.47
C HIS A 265 1.10 -6.72 -6.71
N LEU A 266 0.15 -7.64 -6.85
CA LEU A 266 -0.07 -8.38 -8.08
C LEU A 266 -1.45 -8.01 -8.62
N CYS A 267 -1.49 -7.54 -9.86
CA CYS A 267 -2.73 -7.23 -10.55
C CYS A 267 -3.08 -8.38 -11.50
N LEU A 268 -3.70 -9.44 -10.97
CA LEU A 268 -4.12 -10.58 -11.78
C LEU A 268 -5.26 -10.16 -12.71
N ILE A 269 -5.10 -10.35 -14.02
CA ILE A 269 -6.14 -10.06 -14.99
C ILE A 269 -6.72 -11.40 -15.45
N VAL A 270 -7.91 -11.76 -14.96
CA VAL A 270 -8.48 -13.13 -15.04
C VAL A 270 -9.86 -13.13 -15.70
N ASP A 271 -10.13 -14.10 -16.56
CA ASP A 271 -11.42 -14.33 -17.18
C ASP A 271 -12.27 -15.19 -16.24
N HIS A 272 -13.42 -14.66 -15.83
CA HIS A 272 -14.31 -15.34 -14.90
C HIS A 272 -15.08 -16.51 -15.53
N ASP A 273 -15.03 -16.65 -16.85
CA ASP A 273 -15.64 -17.79 -17.54
C ASP A 273 -14.61 -18.91 -17.82
N ASP A 274 -13.31 -18.65 -17.63
CA ASP A 274 -12.24 -19.64 -17.76
C ASP A 274 -11.87 -20.23 -16.39
N THR A 275 -12.37 -21.43 -16.11
CA THR A 275 -12.12 -22.13 -14.83
C THR A 275 -10.67 -22.55 -14.64
N ASP A 276 -9.94 -22.82 -15.73
CA ASP A 276 -8.53 -23.23 -15.66
C ASP A 276 -7.64 -22.00 -15.39
N GLU A 277 -7.95 -20.86 -16.01
CA GLU A 277 -7.29 -19.59 -15.68
C GLU A 277 -7.52 -19.18 -14.21
N GLN A 278 -8.75 -19.32 -13.71
CA GLN A 278 -9.07 -19.07 -12.30
C GLN A 278 -8.28 -19.97 -11.36
N ALA A 279 -8.23 -21.28 -11.61
CA ALA A 279 -7.49 -22.22 -10.78
C ALA A 279 -5.98 -21.90 -10.74
N ARG A 280 -5.39 -21.48 -11.87
CA ARG A 280 -4.00 -21.02 -11.90
C ARG A 280 -3.81 -19.73 -11.10
N ALA A 281 -4.76 -18.79 -11.19
CA ALA A 281 -4.70 -17.50 -10.49
C ALA A 281 -4.81 -17.69 -8.98
N GLU A 282 -5.71 -18.55 -8.51
CA GLU A 282 -5.82 -18.94 -7.10
C GLU A 282 -4.51 -19.57 -6.60
N ALA A 283 -3.96 -20.52 -7.34
CA ALA A 283 -2.71 -21.18 -6.97
C ALA A 283 -1.51 -20.20 -6.95
N LEU A 284 -1.47 -19.23 -7.87
CA LEU A 284 -0.45 -18.18 -7.88
C LEU A 284 -0.61 -17.24 -6.68
N HIS A 285 -1.84 -16.82 -6.37
CA HIS A 285 -2.14 -15.99 -5.21
C HIS A 285 -1.73 -16.67 -3.90
N GLU A 286 -2.09 -17.95 -3.73
CA GLU A 286 -1.73 -18.73 -2.55
C GLU A 286 -0.20 -18.87 -2.40
N ARG A 287 0.51 -19.23 -3.48
CA ARG A 287 1.99 -19.33 -3.44
C ARG A 287 2.64 -18.03 -3.03
N MET A 288 2.19 -16.90 -3.61
CA MET A 288 2.72 -15.58 -3.27
C MET A 288 2.50 -15.25 -1.78
N VAL A 289 1.30 -15.50 -1.25
CA VAL A 289 0.99 -15.25 0.16
C VAL A 289 1.82 -16.14 1.08
N MET A 290 1.85 -17.45 0.83
CA MET A 290 2.57 -18.39 1.68
C MET A 290 4.09 -18.15 1.65
N ARG A 291 4.64 -17.73 0.50
CA ARG A 291 6.03 -17.25 0.39
C ARG A 291 6.27 -16.04 1.29
N ALA A 292 5.42 -15.02 1.20
CA ALA A 292 5.57 -13.82 2.02
C ALA A 292 5.56 -14.16 3.51
N LEU A 293 4.65 -15.04 3.96
CA LEU A 293 4.60 -15.52 5.34
C LEU A 293 5.87 -16.28 5.74
N ALA A 294 6.38 -17.17 4.88
CA ALA A 294 7.63 -17.90 5.13
C ALA A 294 8.86 -16.98 5.23
N MET A 295 8.79 -15.79 4.60
CA MET A 295 9.83 -14.75 4.68
C MET A 295 9.66 -13.81 5.89
N GLY A 296 8.70 -14.08 6.78
CA GLY A 296 8.41 -13.24 7.94
C GLY A 296 7.59 -11.99 7.60
N GLY A 297 6.92 -12.00 6.45
CA GLY A 297 5.98 -10.98 6.01
C GLY A 297 4.55 -11.22 6.47
N THR A 298 3.60 -10.61 5.76
CA THR A 298 2.17 -10.65 6.01
C THR A 298 1.38 -10.98 4.75
N CYS A 299 0.22 -11.63 4.91
CA CYS A 299 -0.66 -12.01 3.82
C CYS A 299 -1.35 -10.83 3.15
N THR A 300 -1.30 -9.63 3.73
CA THR A 300 -1.80 -8.38 3.16
C THR A 300 -1.02 -7.20 3.72
N GLY A 301 -0.48 -6.35 2.85
CA GLY A 301 0.14 -5.08 3.25
C GLY A 301 -0.90 -4.02 3.59
N GLU A 302 -1.99 -3.93 2.80
CA GLU A 302 -2.91 -2.79 2.89
C GLU A 302 -4.40 -3.04 2.61
N HIS A 303 -4.75 -4.11 1.89
CA HIS A 303 -6.15 -4.35 1.51
C HIS A 303 -7.00 -4.99 2.61
N GLY A 304 -6.35 -5.64 3.58
CA GLY A 304 -7.01 -6.30 4.70
C GLY A 304 -7.42 -7.74 4.39
N ILE A 305 -8.17 -8.33 5.32
CA ILE A 305 -8.54 -9.74 5.27
C ILE A 305 -9.89 -9.92 4.57
N GLY A 306 -10.87 -9.10 4.93
CA GLY A 306 -12.23 -9.19 4.42
C GLY A 306 -12.78 -10.62 4.53
N TYR A 307 -13.39 -11.09 3.45
CA TYR A 307 -13.78 -12.50 3.29
C TYR A 307 -12.73 -13.33 2.52
N GLY A 308 -11.85 -12.67 1.76
CA GLY A 308 -10.98 -13.34 0.79
C GLY A 308 -9.70 -13.94 1.36
N LYS A 309 -9.21 -13.45 2.50
CA LYS A 309 -7.92 -13.89 3.09
C LYS A 309 -8.04 -14.49 4.49
N ILE A 310 -9.24 -14.94 4.90
CA ILE A 310 -9.48 -15.45 6.26
C ILE A 310 -8.56 -16.65 6.58
N ASP A 311 -8.36 -17.56 5.64
CA ASP A 311 -7.48 -18.72 5.85
C ASP A 311 -6.01 -18.32 5.97
N PHE A 312 -5.58 -17.28 5.24
CA PHE A 312 -4.23 -16.75 5.37
C PHE A 312 -3.99 -16.02 6.68
N LEU A 313 -5.01 -15.39 7.27
CA LEU A 313 -4.91 -14.84 8.63
C LEU A 313 -4.62 -15.95 9.65
N VAL A 314 -5.23 -17.13 9.48
CA VAL A 314 -4.96 -18.31 10.31
C VAL A 314 -3.53 -18.80 10.10
N ALA A 315 -3.06 -18.85 8.84
CA ALA A 315 -1.69 -19.23 8.54
C ALA A 315 -0.66 -18.25 9.14
N GLU A 316 -0.94 -16.95 9.12
CA GLU A 316 -0.05 -15.89 9.60
C GLU A 316 0.03 -15.84 11.14
N HIS A 317 -1.10 -15.98 11.82
CA HIS A 317 -1.18 -15.71 13.26
C HIS A 317 -1.42 -16.95 14.14
N GLY A 318 -1.79 -18.09 13.55
CA GLY A 318 -2.06 -19.33 14.28
C GLY A 318 -3.01 -19.12 15.45
N GLU A 319 -2.58 -19.50 16.66
CA GLU A 319 -3.42 -19.44 17.85
C GLU A 319 -3.83 -18.01 18.25
N ALA A 320 -3.11 -16.97 17.84
CA ALA A 320 -3.52 -15.60 18.12
C ALA A 320 -4.90 -15.24 17.51
N VAL A 321 -5.33 -15.97 16.46
CA VAL A 321 -6.69 -15.82 15.90
C VAL A 321 -7.77 -16.21 16.90
N SER A 322 -7.50 -17.11 17.85
CA SER A 322 -8.48 -17.44 18.91
C SER A 322 -8.74 -16.26 19.83
N VAL A 323 -7.69 -15.51 20.17
CA VAL A 323 -7.80 -14.28 20.96
C VAL A 323 -8.58 -13.21 20.19
N MET A 324 -8.34 -13.08 18.88
CA MET A 324 -9.14 -12.17 18.03
C MET A 324 -10.63 -12.54 18.06
N ARG A 325 -10.96 -13.83 18.01
CA ARG A 325 -12.34 -14.32 18.15
C ARG A 325 -12.91 -14.01 19.54
N THR A 326 -12.14 -14.15 20.61
CA THR A 326 -12.57 -13.76 21.97
C THR A 326 -12.91 -12.27 22.03
N LEU A 327 -12.07 -11.40 21.46
CA LEU A 327 -12.33 -9.95 21.42
C LEU A 327 -13.60 -9.62 20.61
N LYS A 328 -13.77 -10.25 19.46
CA LYS A 328 -14.97 -10.12 18.62
C LYS A 328 -16.23 -10.50 19.38
N LEU A 329 -16.26 -11.67 20.01
CA LEU A 329 -17.42 -12.14 20.79
C LEU A 329 -17.66 -11.32 22.06
N ALA A 330 -16.62 -10.75 22.67
CA ALA A 330 -16.77 -9.90 23.85
C ALA A 330 -17.38 -8.52 23.51
N LEU A 331 -17.02 -7.95 22.35
CA LEU A 331 -17.52 -6.64 21.90
C LEU A 331 -18.82 -6.73 21.09
N ASP A 332 -19.07 -7.87 20.46
CA ASP A 332 -20.26 -8.15 19.66
C ASP A 332 -20.76 -9.59 19.89
N PRO A 333 -21.41 -9.86 21.04
CA PRO A 333 -21.90 -11.21 21.37
C PRO A 333 -22.99 -11.73 20.42
N GLY A 334 -23.71 -10.82 19.74
CA GLY A 334 -24.74 -11.17 18.76
C GLY A 334 -24.18 -11.44 17.36
N ASN A 335 -22.87 -11.25 17.14
CA ASN A 335 -22.21 -11.33 15.85
C ASN A 335 -22.93 -10.52 14.74
N ILE A 336 -23.40 -9.31 15.08
CA ILE A 336 -24.15 -8.45 14.15
C ILE A 336 -23.26 -7.46 13.40
N MET A 337 -22.03 -7.22 13.88
CA MET A 337 -21.08 -6.29 13.28
C MET A 337 -20.27 -6.99 12.20
N ASN A 338 -20.67 -6.80 10.94
CA ASN A 338 -19.96 -7.26 9.75
C ASN A 338 -19.59 -8.78 9.77
N PRO A 339 -20.57 -9.68 9.95
CA PRO A 339 -20.33 -11.11 10.12
C PRO A 339 -19.67 -11.75 8.89
N GLY A 340 -18.90 -12.82 9.13
CA GLY A 340 -18.24 -13.60 8.08
C GLY A 340 -17.02 -12.93 7.44
N LYS A 341 -16.51 -11.83 8.03
CA LYS A 341 -15.29 -11.14 7.59
C LYS A 341 -14.26 -11.12 8.72
N ILE A 342 -12.98 -11.10 8.34
CA ILE A 342 -11.77 -11.29 9.17
C ILE A 342 -11.72 -12.66 9.85
N LEU A 343 -12.79 -13.07 10.54
CA LEU A 343 -12.85 -14.27 11.38
C LEU A 343 -14.11 -15.07 11.07
N ARG A 344 -14.02 -16.39 11.25
CA ARG A 344 -15.18 -17.28 11.39
C ARG A 344 -15.51 -17.40 12.88
N VAL A 345 -16.72 -17.02 13.27
CA VAL A 345 -17.17 -16.92 14.67
C VAL A 345 -18.38 -17.82 14.89
#